data_AF-A0A1E4HKI7-F1
#
_entry.id   AF-A0A1E4HKI7-F1
#
_cell.length_a   1.000
_cell.length_b   1.000
_cell.length_c   1.000
_cell.angle_alpha   90.00
_cell.angle_beta   90.00
_cell.angle_gamma   90.00
#
_symmetry.space_group_name_H-M   'P 1'
#
loop_
_entity.id
_entity.type
_entity.pdbx_description
1 polymer ?
#
loop_
_entity_poly.entity_id
_entity_poly.type
_entity_poly.pdbx_seq_one_letter_code
_entity_poly.pdbx_strand_id
1 'polypeptide(L)' 'MLAQETHRHQCEARGWLRRGYTTRPKVAELVRVIAEKRGQEAADALRDEMRRQWNRRGEWLGRSA' A
#
# COMPACT_ATOMS: atom_id res chain seq x y z
N MET A 1 0.83 11.79 -18.15
CA MET A 1 -0.11 11.81 -17.00
C MET A 1 -0.02 10.57 -16.09
N LEU A 2 0.85 9.57 -16.34
CA LEU A 2 0.94 8.35 -15.54
C LEU A 2 1.74 8.49 -14.22
N ALA A 3 2.65 9.46 -14.11
CA ALA A 3 3.54 9.59 -12.95
C ALA A 3 2.83 10.01 -11.64
N GLN A 4 1.70 10.73 -11.74
CA GLN A 4 0.95 11.17 -10.56
C GLN A 4 0.19 10.02 -9.90
N GLU A 5 -0.36 9.11 -10.71
CA GLU A 5 -1.12 7.97 -10.22
C GLU A 5 -0.19 6.97 -9.51
N THR A 6 1.00 6.71 -10.06
CA THR A 6 2.02 5.87 -9.41
C THR A 6 2.51 6.46 -8.09
N HIS A 7 2.70 7.79 -8.03
CA HIS A 7 3.10 8.46 -6.80
C HIS A 7 2.01 8.40 -5.71
N ARG A 8 0.73 8.54 -6.10
CA ARG A 8 -0.42 8.40 -5.20
C ARG A 8 -0.52 7.00 -4.61
N HIS A 9 -0.34 5.94 -5.41
CA HIS A 9 -0.36 4.56 -4.94
C HIS A 9 0.77 4.28 -3.92
N GLN A 10 1.98 4.78 -4.18
CA GLN A 10 3.10 4.62 -3.25
C GLN A 10 2.86 5.32 -1.90
N CYS A 11 2.33 6.55 -1.92
CA CYS A 11 1.98 7.28 -0.70
C CYS A 11 0.84 6.60 0.07
N GLU A 12 -0.19 6.11 -0.64
CA GLU A 12 -1.31 5.39 -0.04
C GLU A 12 -0.82 4.08 0.61
N ALA A 13 0.01 3.30 -0.09
CA ALA A 13 0.63 2.09 0.43
C ALA A 13 1.47 2.33 1.70
N ARG A 14 2.37 3.32 1.68
CA ARG A 14 3.16 3.71 2.86
C ARG A 14 2.27 4.16 4.02
N GLY A 15 1.22 4.92 3.73
CA GLY A 15 0.25 5.38 4.72
C GLY A 15 -0.52 4.25 5.39
N TRP A 16 -0.88 3.20 4.65
CA TRP A 16 -1.50 1.99 5.20
C TRP A 16 -0.51 1.17 6.04
N LEU A 17 0.72 1.00 5.56
CA LEU A 17 1.76 0.29 6.31
C LEU A 17 2.09 0.98 7.65
N ARG A 18 2.19 2.31 7.68
CA ARG A 18 2.37 3.09 8.93
C ARG A 18 1.19 2.96 9.89
N ARG A 19 -0.03 2.80 9.38
CA ARG A 19 -1.24 2.55 10.19
C ARG A 19 -1.32 1.11 10.72
N GLY A 20 -0.35 0.25 10.40
CA GLY A 20 -0.30 -1.13 10.90
C GLY A 20 -1.08 -2.13 10.05
N TYR A 21 -1.41 -1.80 8.80
CA TYR A 21 -1.95 -2.75 7.81
C TYR A 21 -0.81 -3.61 7.24
N THR A 22 -0.17 -4.38 8.10
CA THR A 22 1.03 -5.18 7.78
C THR A 22 0.80 -6.68 7.87
N THR A 23 -0.30 -7.09 8.50
CA THR A 23 -0.67 -8.50 8.65
C THR A 23 -1.61 -8.94 7.54
N ARG A 24 -1.53 -10.22 7.15
CA ARG A 24 -2.41 -10.84 6.14
C ARG A 24 -3.90 -10.53 6.33
N PRO A 25 -4.50 -10.66 7.54
CA PRO A 25 -5.93 -10.37 7.72
C PRO A 25 -6.26 -8.88 7.50
N LYS A 26 -5.44 -7.96 8.00
CA LYS A 26 -5.66 -6.52 7.81
C LYS A 26 -5.50 -6.09 6.35
N VAL A 27 -4.52 -6.65 5.65
CA VAL A 27 -4.33 -6.38 4.21
C VAL A 27 -5.48 -6.96 3.40
N ALA A 28 -5.99 -8.14 3.75
CA ALA A 28 -7.15 -8.73 3.07
C ALA A 28 -8.42 -7.89 3.26
N GLU A 29 -8.66 -7.36 4.46
CA GLU A 29 -9.75 -6.42 4.72
C GLU A 29 -9.60 -5.12 3.90
N LEU A 30 -8.40 -4.54 3.88
CA LEU A 30 -8.11 -3.36 3.08
C LEU A 30 -8.35 -3.59 1.58
N VAL A 31 -7.89 -4.73 1.05
CA VAL A 31 -8.10 -5.11 -0.36
C VAL A 31 -9.60 -5.22 -0.67
N ARG A 32 -10.40 -5.80 0.22
CA ARG A 32 -11.86 -5.88 0.04
C ARG A 32 -12.49 -4.49 -0.03
N VAL A 33 -12.18 -3.62 0.93
CA VAL A 33 -12.71 -2.24 0.98
C VAL A 33 -12.34 -1.43 -0.27
N ILE A 34 -11.10 -1.59 -0.76
CA ILE A 34 -10.64 -0.91 -1.98
C ILE A 34 -11.30 -1.53 -3.21
N ALA A 35 -11.49 -2.85 -3.25
CA ALA A 35 -12.14 -3.54 -4.36
C ALA A 35 -13.60 -3.09 -4.52
N GLU A 36 -14.32 -2.92 -3.41
CA GLU A 36 -15.71 -2.41 -3.41
C GLU A 36 -15.79 -0.95 -3.89
N LYS A 37 -14.77 -0.13 -3.61
CA LYS A 37 -14.77 1.30 -3.96
C LYS A 37 -14.22 1.63 -5.35
N ARG A 38 -13.18 0.90 -5.78
CA ARG A 38 -12.35 1.24 -6.96
C ARG A 38 -12.17 0.05 -7.92
N GLY A 39 -12.73 -1.11 -7.61
CA GLY A 39 -12.59 -2.33 -8.40
C GLY A 39 -11.44 -3.22 -7.96
N GLN A 40 -11.54 -4.51 -8.29
CA GLN A 40 -10.60 -5.55 -7.88
C GLN A 40 -9.17 -5.31 -8.42
N GLU A 41 -9.05 -4.76 -9.64
CA GLU A 41 -7.77 -4.46 -10.27
C GLU A 41 -6.99 -3.38 -9.50
N ALA A 42 -7.68 -2.30 -9.10
CA ALA A 42 -7.08 -1.23 -8.29
C ALA A 42 -6.65 -1.74 -6.90
N ALA A 43 -7.44 -2.65 -6.32
CA ALA A 43 -7.12 -3.26 -5.03
C ALA A 43 -5.90 -4.19 -5.11
N ASP A 44 -5.78 -4.97 -6.19
CA ASP A 44 -4.64 -5.85 -6.42
C ASP A 44 -3.34 -5.04 -6.65
N ALA A 45 -3.43 -3.97 -7.45
CA ALA A 45 -2.33 -3.04 -7.68
C ALA A 45 -1.83 -2.39 -6.37
N LEU A 46 -2.75 -1.94 -5.51
CA LEU A 46 -2.39 -1.37 -4.20
C LEU A 46 -1.74 -2.43 -3.29
N ARG A 47 -2.22 -3.67 -3.32
CA ARG A 47 -1.66 -4.79 -2.54
C ARG A 47 -0.23 -5.10 -2.98
N ASP A 48 0.02 -5.17 -4.29
CA ASP A 48 1.37 -5.39 -4.82
C ASP A 48 2.32 -4.24 -4.40
N GLU A 49 1.86 -2.99 -4.54
CA GLU A 49 2.62 -1.82 -4.11
C GLU A 49 2.92 -1.85 -2.61
N MET A 50 1.93 -2.15 -1.75
CA MET A 50 2.14 -2.34 -0.31
C MET A 50 3.21 -3.41 -0.02
N ARG A 51 3.22 -4.51 -0.77
CA ARG A 51 4.24 -5.56 -0.62
C ARG A 51 5.64 -5.06 -1.04
N ARG A 52 5.75 -4.27 -2.11
CA ARG A 52 7.01 -3.64 -2.52
C ARG A 52 7.52 -2.65 -1.46
N GLN A 53 6.65 -1.76 -1.00
CA GLN A 53 6.98 -0.78 0.05
C GLN A 53 7.35 -1.47 1.37
N TRP A 54 6.72 -2.59 1.71
CA TRP A 54 7.06 -3.37 2.91
C TRP A 54 8.46 -4.00 2.84
N ASN A 55 8.87 -4.51 1.67
CA ASN A 55 10.24 -5.00 1.47
C ASN A 55 11.27 -3.88 1.59
N ARG A 56 10.95 -2.70 1.06
CA ARG A 56 11.78 -1.49 1.14
C ARG A 56 11.55 -0.65 2.39
N ARG A 57 10.88 -1.21 3.42
CA ARG A 57 10.54 -0.44 4.63
C ARG A 57 11.78 0.14 5.32
N GLY A 58 12.93 -0.53 5.26
CA GLY A 58 14.17 0.02 5.81
C GLY A 58 14.56 1.39 5.22
N GLU A 59 14.25 1.64 3.95
CA GLU A 59 14.63 2.87 3.25
C GLU A 59 13.77 4.09 3.64
N TRP A 60 12.52 3.89 4.07
CA TRP A 60 11.59 4.99 4.36
C TRP A 60 11.03 4.99 5.79
N LEU A 61 11.16 3.88 6.51
CA LEU A 61 10.85 3.75 7.95
C LEU A 61 12.11 4.04 8.79
N GLY A 62 13.29 4.05 8.16
CA GLY A 62 14.55 4.50 8.73
C GLY A 62 14.64 6.02 8.86
N ARG A 63 14.22 6.54 10.00
CA ARG A 63 14.97 7.62 10.68
C ARG A 63 15.03 7.30 12.16
N SER A 64 16.14 6.68 12.57
CA SER A 64 16.78 6.77 13.88
C SER A 64 18.02 5.85 13.91
N ALA A 65 19.16 6.39 13.48
CA ALA A 65 20.37 6.36 14.27
C ALA A 65 20.87 7.81 14.32
#